data_AF-A0A7V2Y591-F1
#
_entry.id   AF-A0A7V2Y591-F1
#
_cell.length_a   1.000
_cell.length_b   1.000
_cell.length_c   1.000
_cell.angle_alpha   90.00
_cell.angle_beta   90.00
_cell.angle_gamma   90.00
#
_symmetry.space_group_name_H-M   'P 1'
#
loop_
_entity.id
_entity.type
_entity.pdbx_description
1 polymer ?
#
loop_
_entity_poly.entity_id
_entity_poly.type
_entity_poly.pdbx_seq_one_letter_code
_entity_poly.pdbx_strand_id
1 'polypeptide(L)'
;MALFGRSDKDKETGANTNQTRPVMGREGYCRICQKRMMFSRCWQRPRPLSACEACGAVFDNPAVLYGKTVPACPRCGEYLEQPGFEYGLCDGCGSKYELVQGAKPSLLPNRAQRAEMDKFGRAWTRD
;
A
#
# COMPACT_ATOMS: atom_id res chain seq x y z
N MET A 1 -25.48 -43.08 27.04
CA MET A 1 -24.11 -42.83 26.56
C MET A 1 -23.82 -41.35 26.73
N ALA A 2 -22.71 -41.03 27.39
CA ALA A 2 -22.40 -39.69 27.86
C ALA A 2 -22.12 -38.71 26.71
N LEU A 3 -22.83 -37.58 26.76
CA LEU A 3 -22.64 -36.36 25.97
C LEU A 3 -21.47 -35.56 26.55
N PHE A 4 -20.24 -35.72 26.05
CA PHE A 4 -19.18 -34.72 26.24
C PHE A 4 -18.15 -34.81 25.10
N GLY A 5 -18.51 -34.26 23.95
CA GLY A 5 -17.52 -33.81 22.97
C GLY A 5 -16.93 -32.50 23.47
N ARG A 6 -15.66 -32.53 23.87
CA ARG A 6 -14.84 -31.34 24.14
C ARG A 6 -14.88 -30.45 22.90
N SER A 7 -15.65 -29.37 22.94
CA SER A 7 -15.44 -28.25 22.04
C SER A 7 -14.13 -27.60 22.45
N ASP A 8 -13.11 -27.78 21.60
CA ASP A 8 -11.94 -26.93 21.57
C ASP A 8 -12.39 -25.47 21.62
N LYS A 9 -12.14 -24.90 22.79
CA LYS A 9 -12.24 -23.49 23.04
C LYS A 9 -11.01 -22.89 22.38
N ASP A 10 -11.09 -22.70 21.07
CA ASP A 10 -10.17 -21.83 20.34
C ASP A 10 -10.32 -20.44 20.93
N LYS A 11 -9.46 -20.19 21.92
CA LYS A 11 -9.07 -18.86 22.32
C LYS A 11 -8.39 -18.23 21.10
N GLU A 12 -9.19 -17.58 20.25
CA GLU A 12 -8.67 -16.50 19.40
C GLU A 12 -8.23 -15.37 20.32
N THR A 13 -7.02 -15.56 20.80
CA THR A 13 -6.29 -14.66 21.66
C THR A 13 -5.76 -13.56 20.75
N GLY A 14 -6.42 -12.41 20.78
CA GLY A 14 -5.78 -11.10 20.76
C GLY A 14 -4.87 -10.71 19.57
N ALA A 15 -5.20 -9.53 19.03
CA ALA A 15 -4.30 -8.62 18.33
C ALA A 15 -3.95 -9.01 16.89
N ASN A 16 -4.80 -8.57 15.95
CA ASN A 16 -4.24 -8.06 14.71
C ASN A 16 -4.67 -6.61 14.49
N THR A 17 -3.67 -5.75 14.62
CA THR A 17 -3.66 -4.33 14.34
C THR A 17 -4.44 -4.00 13.07
N ASN A 18 -5.36 -3.05 13.21
CA ASN A 18 -6.25 -2.47 12.20
C ASN A 18 -5.45 -1.71 11.11
N GLN A 19 -4.56 -2.40 10.38
CA GLN A 19 -3.59 -1.78 9.47
C GLN A 19 -4.17 -1.50 8.08
N THR A 20 -5.07 -2.35 7.59
CA THR A 20 -5.67 -2.25 6.26
C THR A 20 -7.12 -2.75 6.29
N ARG A 21 -8.03 -2.01 5.62
CA ARG A 21 -9.41 -2.39 5.37
C ARG A 21 -9.51 -2.90 3.93
N PRO A 22 -9.93 -4.16 3.68
CA PRO A 22 -10.09 -4.64 2.32
C PRO A 22 -11.19 -3.85 1.59
N VAL A 23 -10.97 -3.58 0.32
CA VAL A 23 -11.93 -2.89 -0.55
C VAL A 23 -12.22 -3.79 -1.75
N MET A 24 -13.43 -3.65 -2.31
CA MET A 24 -13.81 -4.29 -3.56
C MET A 24 -12.77 -3.97 -4.65
N GLY A 25 -12.46 -4.96 -5.49
CA GLY A 25 -11.54 -4.75 -6.60
C GLY A 25 -12.04 -3.67 -7.55
N ARG A 26 -11.12 -2.85 -8.07
CA ARG A 26 -11.44 -1.77 -9.01
C ARG A 26 -10.79 -2.02 -10.37
N GLU A 27 -11.40 -1.49 -11.43
CA GLU A 27 -10.74 -1.39 -12.72
C GLU A 27 -9.96 -0.07 -12.80
N GLY A 28 -8.74 -0.12 -13.34
CA GLY A 28 -7.91 1.06 -13.52
C GLY A 28 -6.92 0.90 -14.68
N TYR A 29 -6.39 2.02 -15.16
CA TYR A 29 -5.36 1.99 -16.20
C TYR A 29 -3.98 1.78 -15.57
N CYS A 30 -3.32 0.69 -15.94
CA CYS A 30 -1.96 0.38 -15.51
C CYS A 30 -0.96 1.03 -16.48
N ARG A 31 -0.12 1.97 -16.01
CA ARG A 31 0.90 2.63 -16.85
C ARG A 31 2.02 1.69 -17.30
N ILE A 32 2.29 0.64 -16.52
CA ILE A 32 3.33 -0.35 -16.81
C ILE A 32 2.85 -1.35 -17.87
N CYS A 33 1.64 -1.87 -17.72
CA CYS A 33 1.04 -2.77 -18.72
C CYS A 33 0.45 -2.03 -19.92
N GLN A 34 0.30 -0.71 -19.84
CA GLN A 34 -0.33 0.16 -20.84
C GLN A 34 -1.75 -0.28 -21.26
N LYS A 35 -2.50 -0.87 -20.33
CA LYS A 35 -3.88 -1.33 -20.55
C LYS A 35 -4.72 -1.15 -19.30
N ARG A 36 -6.05 -1.12 -19.48
CA ARG A 36 -6.99 -1.23 -18.36
C ARG A 36 -6.96 -2.65 -17.80
N MET A 37 -6.83 -2.75 -16.49
CA MET A 37 -6.72 -4.00 -15.76
C MET A 37 -7.60 -3.94 -14.52
N MET A 38 -8.00 -5.12 -14.05
CA MET A 38 -8.58 -5.28 -12.73
C MET A 38 -7.48 -5.23 -11.67
N PHE A 39 -7.82 -4.64 -10.52
CA PHE A 39 -7.06 -4.64 -9.30
C PHE A 39 -7.84 -5.48 -8.30
N SER A 40 -7.69 -6.80 -8.34
CA SER A 40 -8.45 -7.70 -7.46
C SER A 40 -8.11 -7.50 -5.98
N ARG A 41 -6.86 -7.15 -5.68
CA ARG A 41 -6.36 -6.92 -4.32
C ARG A 41 -6.33 -5.44 -4.03
N CYS A 42 -7.45 -4.91 -3.51
CA CYS A 42 -7.57 -3.52 -3.07
C CYS A 42 -7.73 -3.41 -1.55
N TRP A 43 -7.16 -2.35 -0.96
CA TRP A 43 -7.29 -2.05 0.45
C TRP A 43 -7.24 -0.55 0.70
N GLN A 44 -7.75 -0.11 1.84
CA GLN A 44 -7.69 1.26 2.31
C GLN A 44 -7.01 1.28 3.67
N ARG A 45 -6.20 2.30 3.95
CA ARG A 45 -5.66 2.48 5.31
C ARG A 45 -6.46 3.52 6.09
N PRO A 46 -7.01 3.17 7.27
CA PRO A 46 -7.70 4.15 8.10
C PRO A 46 -6.72 5.00 8.94
N ARG A 47 -5.48 4.54 9.15
CA ARG A 47 -4.50 5.18 10.04
C ARG A 47 -3.12 5.29 9.36
N PRO A 48 -2.31 6.30 9.75
CA PRO A 48 -0.94 6.44 9.27
C PRO A 48 -0.08 5.26 9.73
N LEU A 49 0.88 4.86 8.89
CA LEU A 49 1.87 3.84 9.21
C LEU A 49 2.79 4.33 10.33
N SER A 50 2.97 3.50 11.35
CA SER A 50 3.98 3.69 12.41
C SER A 50 5.33 3.05 12.07
N ALA A 51 5.37 2.18 11.05
CA ALA A 51 6.59 1.55 10.57
C ALA A 51 6.56 1.40 9.04
N CYS A 52 7.74 1.45 8.41
CA CYS A 52 7.87 1.21 6.98
C CYS A 52 7.71 -0.27 6.65
N GLU A 53 6.78 -0.62 5.76
CA GLU A 53 6.57 -2.00 5.33
C GLU A 53 7.74 -2.56 4.49
N ALA A 54 8.54 -1.70 3.86
CA ALA A 54 9.65 -2.12 3.02
C ALA A 54 10.98 -2.30 3.78
N CYS A 55 11.25 -1.50 4.82
CA CYS A 55 12.53 -1.55 5.54
C CYS A 55 12.41 -1.80 7.05
N GLY A 56 11.19 -1.88 7.58
CA GLY A 56 10.93 -2.10 9.00
C GLY A 56 11.30 -0.92 9.92
N ALA A 57 11.70 0.23 9.37
CA ALA A 57 12.02 1.40 10.17
C ALA A 57 10.77 1.92 10.89
N VAL A 58 10.83 2.02 12.21
CA VAL A 58 9.78 2.63 13.04
C VAL A 58 9.88 4.15 12.93
N PHE A 59 8.74 4.82 12.83
CA PHE A 59 8.65 6.27 12.75
C PHE A 59 8.33 6.84 14.13
N ASP A 60 9.23 7.66 14.68
CA ASP A 60 9.02 8.29 15.98
C ASP A 60 7.85 9.27 15.97
N ASN A 61 7.65 10.00 14.85
CA ASN A 61 6.54 10.93 14.68
C ASN A 61 5.89 10.80 13.29
N PRO A 62 4.91 9.90 13.12
CA PRO A 62 4.26 9.69 11.84
C PRO A 62 3.47 10.93 11.36
N ALA A 63 2.90 11.74 12.27
CA ALA A 63 2.11 12.90 11.89
C ALA A 63 2.90 13.92 11.04
N VAL A 64 4.19 14.11 11.33
CA VAL A 64 5.06 15.02 10.57
C VAL A 64 5.38 14.46 9.18
N LEU A 65 5.52 13.14 9.04
CA LEU A 65 5.75 12.49 7.75
C LEU A 65 4.54 12.63 6.82
N TYR A 66 3.34 12.44 7.37
CA TYR A 66 2.08 12.55 6.65
C TYR A 66 1.61 13.99 6.39
N GLY A 67 2.29 15.00 6.96
CA GLY A 67 2.08 16.41 6.61
C GLY A 67 2.67 16.80 5.24
N LYS A 68 3.45 15.93 4.60
CA LYS A 68 3.99 16.14 3.24
C LYS A 68 3.03 15.61 2.19
N THR A 69 2.99 16.24 1.02
CA THR A 69 2.12 15.88 -0.11
C THR A 69 2.32 14.43 -0.56
N VAL A 70 3.54 13.91 -0.47
CA VAL A 70 3.86 12.49 -0.70
C VAL A 70 4.75 12.01 0.44
N PRO A 71 4.20 11.30 1.45
CA PRO A 71 4.99 10.79 2.56
C PRO A 71 5.92 9.69 2.05
N ALA A 72 7.20 9.80 2.38
CA ALA A 72 8.21 8.81 2.02
C ALA A 72 9.01 8.41 3.27
N CYS A 73 9.40 7.15 3.34
CA CYS A 73 10.26 6.66 4.42
C CYS A 73 11.62 7.39 4.37
N PRO A 74 12.08 8.02 5.47
CA PRO A 74 13.38 8.70 5.50
C PRO A 74 14.57 7.76 5.31
N ARG A 75 14.41 6.45 5.56
CA ARG A 75 15.50 5.47 5.48
C ARG A 75 15.65 4.83 4.10
N CYS A 76 14.54 4.46 3.45
CA CYS A 76 14.56 3.74 2.17
C CYS A 76 13.88 4.50 1.02
N GLY A 77 13.32 5.68 1.29
CA GLY A 77 12.59 6.49 0.32
C GLY A 77 11.29 5.87 -0.19
N GLU A 78 10.82 4.76 0.41
CA GLU A 78 9.58 4.11 -0.03
C GLU A 78 8.39 5.02 0.24
N TYR A 79 7.54 5.19 -0.78
CA TYR A 79 6.33 5.97 -0.65
C TYR A 79 5.35 5.26 0.31
N LEU A 80 4.98 5.99 1.36
CA LEU A 80 4.09 5.51 2.40
C LEU A 80 2.64 5.66 1.94
N GLU A 81 1.82 4.70 2.33
CA GLU A 81 0.39 4.71 2.03
C GLU A 81 -0.31 5.72 2.92
N GLN A 82 -1.04 6.64 2.29
CA GLN A 82 -1.80 7.70 2.93
C GLN A 82 -3.11 7.18 3.55
N PRO A 83 -3.48 7.68 4.74
CA PRO A 83 -4.78 7.36 5.32
C PRO A 83 -5.92 7.86 4.43
N GLY A 84 -6.99 7.08 4.29
CA GLY A 84 -8.18 7.45 3.54
C GLY A 84 -8.10 7.16 2.04
N PHE A 85 -6.90 6.95 1.48
CA PHE A 85 -6.74 6.52 0.10
C PHE A 85 -6.89 5.01 -0.06
N GLU A 86 -7.43 4.62 -1.20
CA GLU A 86 -7.47 3.21 -1.59
C GLU A 86 -6.22 2.88 -2.40
N TYR A 87 -5.69 1.69 -2.17
CA TYR A 87 -4.52 1.14 -2.81
C TYR A 87 -4.89 -0.19 -3.44
N GLY A 88 -4.21 -0.54 -4.52
CA GLY A 88 -4.39 -1.84 -5.15
C GLY A 88 -3.15 -2.33 -5.86
N LEU A 89 -3.06 -3.64 -6.04
CA LEU A 89 -2.06 -4.27 -6.89
C LEU A 89 -2.65 -4.57 -8.26
N CYS A 90 -1.90 -4.24 -9.32
CA CYS A 90 -2.27 -4.63 -10.67
C CYS A 90 -2.10 -6.14 -10.84
N ASP A 91 -3.15 -6.85 -11.25
CA ASP A 91 -3.13 -8.31 -11.43
C ASP A 91 -2.15 -8.77 -12.53
N GLY A 92 -1.75 -7.87 -13.44
CA GLY A 92 -0.81 -8.18 -14.51
C GLY A 92 0.66 -8.02 -14.14
N CYS A 93 1.05 -6.90 -13.52
CA CYS A 93 2.46 -6.57 -13.24
C CYS A 93 2.81 -6.55 -11.74
N GLY A 94 1.85 -6.76 -10.85
CA GLY A 94 2.04 -6.72 -9.40
C GLY A 94 2.44 -5.34 -8.85
N SER A 95 2.39 -4.29 -9.67
CA SER A 95 2.76 -2.94 -9.22
C SER A 95 1.67 -2.32 -8.36
N LYS A 96 2.08 -1.51 -7.40
CA LYS A 96 1.19 -0.84 -6.43
C LYS A 96 0.69 0.48 -7.00
N TYR A 97 -0.62 0.71 -6.88
CA TYR A 97 -1.28 1.91 -7.32
C TYR A 97 -2.12 2.51 -6.19
N GLU A 98 -2.19 3.83 -6.17
CA GLU A 98 -3.20 4.57 -5.42
C GLU A 98 -4.41 4.77 -6.33
N LEU A 99 -5.55 4.28 -5.88
CA LEU A 99 -6.82 4.28 -6.56
C LEU A 99 -7.68 5.40 -5.95
N VAL A 100 -7.67 6.56 -6.61
CA VAL A 100 -8.55 7.68 -6.24
C VAL A 100 -9.82 7.59 -7.07
N GLN A 101 -10.98 7.56 -6.41
CA GLN A 101 -12.28 7.52 -7.10
C GLN A 101 -12.45 8.75 -7.99
N GLY A 102 -12.66 8.54 -9.29
CA GLY A 102 -12.85 9.62 -10.27
C GLY A 102 -11.56 10.24 -10.81
N ALA A 103 -10.37 9.79 -10.39
CA ALA A 103 -9.09 10.28 -10.90
C ALA A 103 -8.24 9.16 -11.53
N LYS A 104 -7.22 9.56 -12.29
CA LYS A 104 -6.27 8.60 -12.88
C LYS A 104 -5.46 7.95 -11.75
N PRO A 105 -5.37 6.60 -11.70
CA PRO A 105 -4.55 5.91 -10.69
C PRO A 105 -3.12 6.44 -10.67
N SER A 106 -2.61 6.76 -9.49
CA SER A 106 -1.22 7.17 -9.32
C SER A 106 -0.39 5.91 -9.06
N LEU A 107 0.73 5.76 -9.78
CA LEU A 107 1.64 4.63 -9.56
C LEU A 107 2.49 4.94 -8.33
N LEU A 108 2.51 4.04 -7.35
CA LEU A 108 3.50 4.06 -6.28
C LEU A 108 4.64 3.11 -6.67
N PRO A 109 5.75 3.63 -7.25
CA PRO A 109 6.83 2.79 -7.73
C PRO A 109 7.50 2.09 -6.55
N ASN A 110 7.67 0.78 -6.69
CA ASN A 110 8.35 -0.04 -5.69
C ASN A 110 9.87 0.26 -5.68
N ARG A 111 10.58 -0.26 -4.67
CA ARG A 111 12.03 -0.06 -4.53
C ARG A 111 12.84 -0.42 -5.79
N ALA A 112 12.49 -1.50 -6.49
CA ALA A 112 13.21 -1.92 -7.71
C ALA A 112 13.00 -0.94 -8.86
N GLN A 113 11.76 -0.50 -9.06
CA GLN A 113 11.38 0.51 -10.05
C GLN A 113 12.06 1.84 -9.77
N ARG A 114 12.15 2.26 -8.50
CA ARG A 114 12.87 3.48 -8.11
C ARG A 114 14.36 3.36 -8.37
N ALA A 115 14.98 2.24 -8.01
CA ALA A 115 16.40 2.00 -8.28
C ALA A 115 16.69 1.99 -9.79
N GLU A 116 15.76 1.50 -10.61
CA GLU A 116 15.85 1.56 -12.07
C GLU A 116 15.68 2.99 -12.60
N MET A 117 14.69 3.75 -12.10
CA MET A 117 14.53 5.17 -12.44
C MET A 117 15.75 6.01 -12.07
N ASP A 118 16.37 5.76 -10.92
CA ASP A 118 17.56 6.48 -10.47
C ASP A 118 18.78 6.22 -11.37
N LYS A 119 18.89 5.04 -12.02
CA LYS A 119 19.97 4.75 -12.98
C LYS A 119 19.91 5.64 -14.21
N PHE A 120 18.71 5.95 -14.69
CA PHE A 120 18.52 6.74 -15.91
C PHE A 120 18.46 8.25 -15.63
N GLY A 121 18.53 8.66 -14.35
CA GLY A 121 18.41 10.04 -13.93
C GLY A 121 16.99 10.60 -14.12
N ARG A 122 16.69 11.69 -13.42
CA ARG A 122 15.46 12.44 -13.70
C ARG A 122 15.69 13.26 -14.96
N ALA A 123 14.92 12.99 -16.02
CA ALA A 123 14.85 13.90 -17.15
C ALA A 123 14.27 15.23 -16.66
N TRP A 124 15.15 16.19 -16.37
CA TRP A 124 14.74 17.56 -16.12
C TRP A 124 14.16 18.10 -17.42
N THR A 125 12.84 18.23 -17.47
CA THR A 125 12.22 19.19 -18.37
C THR A 125 12.63 20.55 -17.79
N ARG A 126 13.64 21.19 -18.41
CA ARG A 126 13.89 22.61 -18.21
C ARG A 126 12.63 23.32 -18.72
N ASP A 127 11.81 23.82 -17.80
CA ASP A 127 11.01 25.01 -18.09
C ASP A 127 11.96 26.21 -18.23
#